data_AF-A0AAU9SRY7-F1
#
_entry.id   AF-A0AAU9SRY7-F1
#
_cell.length_a   1.000
_cell.length_b   1.000
_cell.length_c   1.000
_cell.angle_alpha   90.00
_cell.angle_beta   90.00
_cell.angle_gamma   90.00
#
_symmetry.space_group_name_H-M   'P 1'
#
loop_
_entity.id
_entity.type
_entity.pdbx_description
1 polymer ?
#
loop_
_entity_poly.entity_id
_entity_poly.type
_entity_poly.pdbx_seq_one_letter_code
_entity_poly.pdbx_strand_id
1 'polypeptide(L)'
;MSLMRNPRLISLLKWVSQVSAETQIKPQVSGTGFHLHFTINPRSFATVGAGKKLSVRTRNENQRKAQVAMLDYFYVTRGLQFPVAESMSKNAPLFSDNLLEKLNCDAADADIALSITKFLRFHPINEFEPFFESLGLKPSEYSHLLPSDKMFLNEDAFLLENYNTFWIYGIGIKQMGKIFKEAREVFRYETGVLASKIKAFEDLGLTKSFVSRIIFCSPSILIGNMNVEVAKALEILRSIGIGVDWVNENLSEEEESYDWSSMHRALSLLRDLFSDENEQLCELLKKQPRLVFEDSGEWTLFLAGFQTKLGSSRSELSSFFQNFPDIQVEKCVLNLRHCFLFLSQIKMECNEMGKIFRSHSSWLGACTLKKTQTLICKLNVGARRLCQIIQENPEEMKKWTMGLRVLPLPSTLEEERLMKTRFLLNLGYEENSEEMERAVKKFRGRGSELQQRFDFLVSLGLNEKDVRYMVKAFPPILSQASDLVEAKVNYIVKELGYPLSTFVAFPSCLVFTLQRMKLRLGMIPCLKGKKVKAISSLLVCSDQRFVARFVNRHPDGPKHWEYLKKQLRLDE
;
A
#
# COMPACT_ATOMS: atom_id res chain seq x y z
N MET A 1 0.16 12.56 18.92
CA MET A 1 1.64 12.45 19.07
C MET A 1 2.21 11.02 18.85
N SER A 2 1.41 10.01 18.47
CA SER A 2 1.91 8.63 18.26
C SER A 2 2.50 8.38 16.84
N LEU A 3 2.09 9.15 15.82
CA LEU A 3 2.57 9.03 14.42
C LEU A 3 4.05 9.42 14.22
N MET A 4 4.62 10.30 15.05
CA MET A 4 6.03 10.74 14.94
C MET A 4 7.04 9.67 15.39
N ARG A 5 6.60 8.56 15.99
CA ARG A 5 7.48 7.46 16.43
C ARG A 5 7.58 6.29 15.44
N ASN A 6 6.96 6.38 14.25
CA ASN A 6 7.11 5.33 13.24
C ASN A 6 8.17 5.73 12.18
N PRO A 7 9.44 5.32 12.30
CA PRO A 7 10.50 5.65 11.35
C PRO A 7 10.22 5.13 9.92
N ARG A 8 9.21 4.28 9.73
CA ARG A 8 8.75 3.77 8.42
C ARG A 8 7.84 4.73 7.65
N LEU A 9 7.37 5.81 8.28
CA LEU A 9 6.38 6.75 7.73
C LEU A 9 7.04 8.02 7.16
N ILE A 10 8.08 8.54 7.84
CA ILE A 10 8.94 9.64 7.35
C ILE A 10 9.64 9.24 6.02
N SER A 11 9.92 7.95 5.83
CA SER A 11 10.50 7.47 4.58
C SER A 11 9.52 7.53 3.41
N LEU A 12 8.20 7.48 3.63
CA LEU A 12 7.17 7.45 2.59
C LEU A 12 6.96 8.85 1.97
N LEU A 13 6.98 9.89 2.79
CA LEU A 13 6.94 11.28 2.31
C LEU A 13 8.26 11.73 1.68
N LYS A 14 9.41 11.32 2.25
CA LYS A 14 10.75 11.62 1.67
C LYS A 14 11.04 10.83 0.38
N TRP A 15 10.54 9.59 0.24
CA TRP A 15 10.84 8.75 -0.92
C TRP A 15 10.17 9.21 -2.21
N VAL A 16 8.92 9.65 -2.15
CA VAL A 16 8.23 10.11 -3.37
C VAL A 16 8.86 11.40 -3.90
N SER A 17 9.39 12.25 -3.02
CA SER A 17 10.15 13.45 -3.40
C SER A 17 11.56 13.17 -3.97
N GLN A 18 12.12 11.98 -3.78
CA GLN A 18 13.44 11.61 -4.34
C GLN A 18 13.38 11.16 -5.81
N VAL A 19 12.20 10.96 -6.39
CA VAL A 19 12.02 10.61 -7.82
C VAL A 19 12.02 11.86 -8.73
N SER A 20 12.22 13.06 -8.19
CA SER A 20 12.24 14.31 -8.97
C SER A 20 13.49 15.18 -8.81
N ALA A 21 14.57 14.69 -8.19
CA ALA A 21 15.84 15.43 -8.19
C ALA A 21 17.04 14.50 -7.99
N GLU A 22 17.79 14.25 -9.06
CA GLU A 22 19.18 13.82 -8.97
C GLU A 22 20.08 15.06 -8.83
N THR A 23 20.77 15.21 -7.70
CA THR A 23 22.22 15.43 -7.65
C THR A 23 22.75 15.34 -6.21
N GLN A 24 23.99 14.85 -6.12
CA GLN A 24 24.64 14.22 -4.98
C GLN A 24 25.01 15.17 -3.83
N ILE A 25 24.80 14.74 -2.56
CA ILE A 25 25.73 14.99 -1.42
C ILE A 25 25.63 13.80 -0.42
N LYS A 26 26.79 13.21 -0.06
CA LYS A 26 26.96 12.13 0.95
C LYS A 26 26.93 12.68 2.39
N PRO A 27 26.44 11.92 3.39
CA PRO A 27 26.82 12.13 4.78
C PRO A 27 27.71 11.00 5.34
N GLN A 28 28.72 11.38 6.12
CA GLN A 28 29.53 10.50 6.96
C GLN A 28 28.74 10.05 8.20
N VAL A 29 28.94 8.79 8.60
CA VAL A 29 28.39 8.18 9.82
C VAL A 29 29.54 7.79 10.75
N SER A 30 29.44 8.21 12.00
CA SER A 30 29.98 7.57 13.20
C SER A 30 28.80 7.50 14.18
N GLY A 31 28.39 6.40 14.80
CA GLY A 31 29.05 5.15 15.13
C GLY A 31 28.84 4.94 16.62
N THR A 32 27.95 4.03 17.03
CA THR A 32 28.03 3.24 18.27
C THR A 32 26.90 2.21 18.25
N GLY A 33 27.27 0.93 18.28
CA GLY A 33 26.36 -0.21 18.22
C GLY A 33 25.74 -0.55 19.57
N PHE A 34 24.52 -1.10 19.52
CA PHE A 34 23.91 -1.79 20.65
C PHE A 34 23.85 -3.29 20.35
N HIS A 35 24.68 -4.05 21.06
CA HIS A 35 24.60 -5.50 21.17
C HIS A 35 23.44 -5.88 22.08
N LEU A 36 22.54 -6.72 21.57
CA LEU A 36 21.56 -7.47 22.35
C LEU A 36 22.27 -8.52 23.20
N HIS A 37 22.19 -8.38 24.53
CA HIS A 37 22.46 -9.47 25.46
C HIS A 37 21.18 -9.88 26.20
N PHE A 38 20.76 -11.11 25.93
CA PHE A 38 19.89 -11.90 26.81
C PHE A 38 20.67 -12.24 28.09
N THR A 39 20.10 -11.93 29.26
CA THR A 39 20.50 -12.45 30.58
C THR A 39 19.23 -12.62 31.40
N ILE A 40 18.68 -13.84 31.48
CA ILE A 40 18.87 -14.81 32.58
C ILE A 40 18.54 -14.19 33.95
N ASN A 41 17.36 -14.56 34.46
CA ASN A 41 16.91 -14.36 35.84
C ASN A 41 17.91 -14.92 36.86
N PRO A 42 18.27 -14.16 37.90
CA PRO A 42 18.68 -14.71 39.18
C PRO A 42 17.48 -14.73 40.14
N ARG A 43 17.11 -15.94 40.57
CA ARG A 43 16.32 -16.17 41.78
C ARG A 43 17.10 -15.64 42.97
N SER A 44 16.65 -14.55 43.58
CA SER A 44 17.05 -14.20 44.95
C SER A 44 15.99 -14.69 45.93
N PHE A 45 16.31 -15.76 46.63
CA PHE A 45 15.66 -16.12 47.89
C PHE A 45 15.95 -15.01 48.90
N ALA A 46 14.94 -14.19 49.19
CA ALA A 46 14.90 -13.39 50.41
C ALA A 46 13.74 -13.94 51.25
N THR A 47 14.08 -14.39 52.45
CA THR A 47 13.18 -14.87 53.49
C THR A 47 12.14 -13.80 53.81
N VAL A 48 10.91 -14.00 53.34
CA VAL A 48 9.75 -13.24 53.80
C VAL A 48 9.48 -13.67 55.24
N GLY A 49 9.75 -12.77 56.19
CA GLY A 49 9.24 -12.88 57.54
C GLY A 49 7.73 -13.07 57.48
N ALA A 50 7.23 -14.07 58.19
CA ALA A 50 5.83 -14.44 58.24
C ALA A 50 5.00 -13.33 58.90
N GLY A 51 4.63 -12.30 58.14
CA GLY A 51 3.57 -11.36 58.49
C GLY A 51 2.22 -12.08 58.39
N LYS A 52 1.46 -12.10 59.49
CA LYS A 52 0.07 -12.57 59.53
C LYS A 52 -0.71 -11.93 58.36
N LYS A 53 -1.17 -12.74 57.40
CA LYS A 53 -2.11 -12.25 56.38
C LYS A 53 -3.40 -11.80 57.08
N LEU A 54 -3.60 -10.49 57.18
CA LEU A 54 -4.85 -9.90 57.64
C LEU A 54 -6.00 -10.43 56.78
N SER A 55 -7.15 -10.73 57.40
CA SER A 55 -8.33 -11.13 56.63
C SER A 55 -8.75 -9.99 55.68
N VAL A 56 -9.25 -10.32 54.48
CA VAL A 56 -9.72 -9.33 53.48
C VAL A 56 -10.74 -8.37 54.10
N ARG A 57 -11.58 -8.88 55.01
CA ARG A 57 -12.57 -8.10 55.74
C ARG A 57 -11.93 -7.05 56.66
N THR A 58 -10.90 -7.43 57.41
CA THR A 58 -10.15 -6.52 58.29
C THR A 58 -9.42 -5.45 57.48
N ARG A 59 -8.84 -5.79 56.31
CA ARG A 59 -8.20 -4.80 55.42
C ARG A 59 -9.21 -3.75 54.94
N ASN A 60 -10.40 -4.18 54.51
CA ASN A 60 -11.44 -3.27 54.03
C ASN A 60 -11.99 -2.36 55.15
N GLU A 61 -12.12 -2.89 56.38
CA GLU A 61 -12.53 -2.10 57.55
C GLU A 61 -11.47 -1.07 57.95
N ASN A 62 -10.19 -1.45 57.93
CA ASN A 62 -9.07 -0.55 58.18
C ASN A 62 -9.00 0.57 57.12
N GLN A 63 -9.21 0.21 55.86
CA GLN A 63 -9.24 1.18 54.76
C GLN A 63 -10.38 2.19 54.92
N ARG A 64 -11.58 1.76 55.31
CA ARG A 64 -12.70 2.68 55.59
C ARG A 64 -12.38 3.65 56.72
N LYS A 65 -11.76 3.17 57.80
CA LYS A 65 -11.33 4.03 58.93
C LYS A 65 -10.25 5.03 58.49
N ALA A 66 -9.32 4.61 57.64
CA ALA A 66 -8.31 5.48 57.06
C ALA A 66 -8.92 6.56 56.15
N GLN A 67 -9.89 6.19 55.31
CA GLN A 67 -10.63 7.12 54.45
C GLN A 67 -11.31 8.23 55.27
N VAL A 68 -11.97 7.88 56.39
CA VAL A 68 -12.62 8.86 57.27
C VAL A 68 -11.60 9.83 57.88
N ALA A 69 -10.51 9.33 58.44
CA ALA A 69 -9.48 10.18 59.04
C ALA A 69 -8.77 11.08 58.01
N MET A 70 -8.54 10.57 56.80
CA MET A 70 -7.98 11.36 55.70
C MET A 70 -8.95 12.43 55.22
N LEU A 71 -10.25 12.11 55.12
CA LEU A 71 -11.30 13.08 54.78
C LEU A 71 -11.32 14.23 55.80
N ASP A 72 -11.32 13.91 57.10
CA ASP A 72 -11.30 14.91 58.17
C ASP A 72 -10.04 15.78 58.09
N TYR A 73 -8.87 15.18 57.81
CA TYR A 73 -7.64 15.94 57.60
C TYR A 73 -7.76 16.91 56.42
N PHE A 74 -8.11 16.41 55.24
CA PHE A 74 -8.18 17.22 54.03
C PHE A 74 -9.26 18.31 54.10
N TYR A 75 -10.45 17.99 54.61
CA TYR A 75 -11.56 18.92 54.69
C TYR A 75 -11.43 19.88 55.88
N VAL A 76 -11.30 19.37 57.10
CA VAL A 76 -11.35 20.18 58.33
C VAL A 76 -10.01 20.84 58.63
N THR A 77 -8.90 20.08 58.53
CA THR A 77 -7.58 20.60 58.92
C THR A 77 -6.94 21.42 57.81
N ARG A 78 -7.07 20.97 56.56
CA ARG A 78 -6.45 21.63 55.39
C ARG A 78 -7.39 22.58 54.66
N GLY A 79 -8.69 22.56 54.95
CA GLY A 79 -9.65 23.49 54.36
C GLY A 79 -9.90 23.25 52.87
N LEU A 80 -9.62 22.05 52.35
CA LEU A 80 -9.93 21.71 50.97
C LEU A 80 -11.45 21.62 50.79
N GLN A 81 -11.93 21.93 49.59
CA GLN A 81 -13.36 21.77 49.30
C GLN A 81 -13.78 20.31 49.43
N PHE A 82 -14.99 20.08 49.95
CA PHE A 82 -15.49 18.74 50.25
C PHE A 82 -15.35 17.74 49.07
N PRO A 83 -15.69 18.09 47.81
CA PRO A 83 -15.55 17.15 46.69
C PRO A 83 -14.10 16.72 46.42
N VAL A 84 -13.14 17.63 46.62
CA VAL A 84 -11.70 17.36 46.47
C VAL A 84 -11.23 16.44 47.59
N ALA A 85 -11.57 16.78 48.84
CA ALA A 85 -11.21 16.01 50.03
C ALA A 85 -11.82 14.59 50.02
N GLU A 86 -13.08 14.47 49.59
CA GLU A 86 -13.78 13.20 49.41
C GLU A 86 -13.13 12.34 48.31
N SER A 87 -12.78 12.94 47.17
CA SER A 87 -12.09 12.22 46.09
C SER A 87 -10.73 11.70 46.56
N MET A 88 -9.91 12.55 47.18
CA MET A 88 -8.58 12.19 47.66
C MET A 88 -8.62 11.10 48.74
N SER A 89 -9.57 11.17 49.66
CA SER A 89 -9.72 10.15 50.70
C SER A 89 -10.16 8.81 50.13
N LYS A 90 -11.16 8.78 49.23
CA LYS A 90 -11.74 7.52 48.73
C LYS A 90 -10.96 6.88 47.58
N ASN A 91 -10.34 7.67 46.71
CA ASN A 91 -9.76 7.22 45.44
C ASN A 91 -8.22 7.14 45.45
N ALA A 92 -7.55 7.25 46.59
CA ALA A 92 -6.10 7.10 46.73
C ALA A 92 -5.69 5.90 47.63
N PRO A 93 -5.99 4.65 47.22
CA PRO A 93 -5.72 3.47 48.03
C PRO A 93 -4.22 3.17 48.27
N LEU A 94 -3.33 3.41 47.30
CA LEU A 94 -1.89 3.21 47.45
C LEU A 94 -1.31 4.19 48.46
N PHE A 95 -1.70 5.46 48.39
CA PHE A 95 -1.34 6.44 49.40
C PHE A 95 -1.83 6.03 50.80
N SER A 96 -3.10 5.60 50.90
CA SER A 96 -3.66 5.12 52.17
C SER A 96 -2.93 3.90 52.70
N ASP A 97 -2.59 2.92 51.86
CA ASP A 97 -1.87 1.72 52.26
C ASP A 97 -0.44 2.07 52.73
N ASN A 98 0.28 2.93 52.01
CA ASN A 98 1.60 3.42 52.39
C ASN A 98 1.56 4.17 53.73
N LEU A 99 0.49 4.94 53.98
CA LEU A 99 0.30 5.64 55.25
C LEU A 99 0.06 4.65 56.40
N LEU A 100 -0.76 3.62 56.18
CA LEU A 100 -1.02 2.57 57.17
C LEU A 100 0.24 1.73 57.49
N GLU A 101 1.06 1.43 56.48
CA GLU A 101 2.35 0.75 56.68
C GLU A 101 3.31 1.57 57.56
N LYS A 102 3.39 2.89 57.34
CA LYS A 102 4.23 3.80 58.18
C LYS A 102 3.79 3.84 59.64
N LEU A 103 2.52 3.56 59.93
CA LEU A 103 1.95 3.65 61.27
C LEU A 103 2.11 2.37 62.10
N ASN A 104 2.61 1.27 61.53
CA ASN A 104 2.79 -0.03 62.19
C ASN A 104 1.57 -0.42 63.07
N CYS A 105 0.34 -0.24 62.56
CA CYS A 105 -0.86 -0.48 63.35
C CYS A 105 -1.08 -1.98 63.58
N ASP A 106 -0.66 -2.50 64.73
CA ASP A 106 -1.01 -3.85 65.18
C ASP A 106 -2.52 -3.97 65.42
N ALA A 107 -3.15 -4.84 64.64
CA ALA A 107 -4.58 -4.87 64.34
C ALA A 107 -5.52 -5.38 65.46
N ALA A 108 -5.16 -5.24 66.74
CA ALA A 108 -5.98 -5.76 67.84
C ALA A 108 -6.81 -4.70 68.59
N ASP A 109 -6.29 -3.48 68.82
CA ASP A 109 -7.01 -2.48 69.66
C ASP A 109 -6.71 -0.99 69.34
N ALA A 110 -5.91 -0.69 68.33
CA ALA A 110 -5.61 0.71 67.98
C ALA A 110 -6.74 1.32 67.13
N ASP A 111 -7.31 2.44 67.58
CA ASP A 111 -8.17 3.28 66.74
C ASP A 111 -7.32 3.87 65.60
N ILE A 112 -7.39 3.22 64.43
CA ILE A 112 -6.67 3.59 63.22
C ILE A 112 -6.98 5.03 62.81
N ALA A 113 -8.23 5.47 62.95
CA ALA A 113 -8.64 6.82 62.58
C ALA A 113 -7.96 7.85 63.49
N LEU A 114 -7.94 7.58 64.81
CA LEU A 114 -7.23 8.41 65.77
C LEU A 114 -5.71 8.40 65.54
N SER A 115 -5.13 7.26 65.15
CA SER A 115 -3.70 7.10 64.91
C SER A 115 -3.26 7.89 63.67
N ILE A 116 -4.01 7.80 62.58
CA ILE A 116 -3.80 8.62 61.38
C ILE A 116 -3.96 10.10 61.71
N THR A 117 -5.01 10.48 62.43
CA THR A 117 -5.25 11.87 62.84
C THR A 117 -4.08 12.42 63.66
N LYS A 118 -3.58 11.66 64.64
CA LYS A 118 -2.41 12.05 65.44
C LYS A 118 -1.16 12.18 64.58
N PHE A 119 -0.93 11.26 63.65
CA PHE A 119 0.24 11.29 62.79
C PHE A 119 0.24 12.52 61.87
N LEU A 120 -0.87 12.77 61.16
CA LEU A 120 -1.01 13.87 60.20
C LEU A 120 -0.97 15.26 60.88
N ARG A 121 -1.25 15.34 62.19
CA ARG A 121 -1.05 16.58 62.98
C ARG A 121 0.41 17.01 63.08
N PHE A 122 1.34 16.05 63.10
CA PHE A 122 2.77 16.32 63.32
C PHE A 122 3.64 16.03 62.10
N HIS A 123 3.09 15.35 61.09
CA HIS A 123 3.79 14.98 59.86
C HIS A 123 2.97 15.44 58.65
N PRO A 124 3.23 16.66 58.11
CA PRO A 124 2.57 17.11 56.90
C PRO A 124 2.91 16.17 55.73
N ILE A 125 1.89 15.83 54.95
CA ILE A 125 2.02 14.98 53.77
C ILE A 125 2.06 15.84 52.51
N ASN A 126 2.69 15.32 51.46
CA ASN A 126 2.58 15.93 50.13
C ASN A 126 1.17 15.66 49.58
N GLU A 127 0.29 16.66 49.61
CA GLU A 127 -1.11 16.55 49.20
C GLU A 127 -1.28 16.27 47.70
N PHE A 128 -0.26 16.56 46.88
CA PHE A 128 -0.30 16.30 45.44
C PHE A 128 -0.27 14.79 45.11
N GLU A 129 0.34 13.96 45.96
CA GLU A 129 0.36 12.50 45.77
C GLU A 129 -1.04 11.87 45.82
N PRO A 130 -1.82 11.99 46.92
CA PRO A 130 -3.17 11.47 46.99
C PRO A 130 -4.12 12.18 46.01
N PHE A 131 -3.85 13.44 45.65
CA PHE A 131 -4.61 14.14 44.60
C PHE A 131 -4.44 13.48 43.23
N PHE A 132 -3.21 13.31 42.75
CA PHE A 132 -2.95 12.69 41.45
C PHE A 132 -3.39 11.23 41.41
N GLU A 133 -3.20 10.49 42.50
CA GLU A 133 -3.71 9.14 42.60
C GLU A 133 -5.25 9.11 42.51
N SER A 134 -5.94 10.05 43.16
CA SER A 134 -7.41 10.14 43.08
C SER A 134 -7.94 10.35 41.66
N LEU A 135 -7.17 11.03 40.80
CA LEU A 135 -7.45 11.21 39.37
C LEU A 135 -7.27 9.92 38.55
N GLY A 136 -6.73 8.85 39.15
CA GLY A 136 -6.41 7.58 38.50
C GLY A 136 -5.02 7.53 37.89
N LEU A 137 -4.12 8.46 38.26
CA LEU A 137 -2.73 8.46 37.82
C LEU A 137 -1.91 7.47 38.65
N LYS A 138 -1.02 6.71 38.00
CA LYS A 138 -0.07 5.83 38.70
C LYS A 138 1.12 6.64 39.23
N PRO A 139 1.78 6.21 40.31
CA PRO A 139 2.99 6.89 40.81
C PRO A 139 4.09 7.11 39.76
N SER A 140 4.26 6.19 38.81
CA SER A 140 5.20 6.38 37.69
C SER A 140 4.82 7.50 36.73
N GLU A 141 3.54 7.85 36.65
CA GLU A 141 2.99 8.86 35.75
C GLU A 141 3.03 10.26 36.36
N TYR A 142 2.98 10.40 37.69
CA TYR A 142 2.95 11.71 38.35
C TYR A 142 4.16 12.05 39.22
N SER A 143 5.03 11.10 39.57
CA SER A 143 6.16 11.35 40.49
C SER A 143 7.10 12.47 40.01
N HIS A 144 7.34 12.55 38.70
CA HIS A 144 8.14 13.60 38.06
C HIS A 144 7.38 14.93 37.88
N LEU A 145 6.09 14.96 38.18
CA LEU A 145 5.21 16.13 38.05
C LEU A 145 4.92 16.80 39.39
N LEU A 146 5.30 16.17 40.51
CA LEU A 146 5.17 16.71 41.85
C LEU A 146 5.96 18.03 41.97
N PRO A 147 5.35 19.10 42.50
CA PRO A 147 6.08 20.33 42.78
C PRO A 147 7.24 20.07 43.75
N SER A 148 8.38 20.70 43.51
CA SER A 148 9.56 20.60 44.40
C SER A 148 9.53 21.63 45.53
N ASP A 149 8.74 22.69 45.36
CA ASP A 149 8.62 23.86 46.23
C ASP A 149 7.29 23.93 46.98
N LYS A 150 6.35 23.03 46.68
CA LYS A 150 4.99 23.01 47.27
C LYS A 150 4.66 21.63 47.81
N MET A 151 3.99 21.60 48.95
CA MET A 151 3.50 20.36 49.58
C MET A 151 1.99 20.34 49.73
N PHE A 152 1.32 21.50 49.62
CA PHE A 152 -0.12 21.62 49.86
C PHE A 152 -0.86 22.11 48.61
N LEU A 153 -2.04 21.56 48.34
CA LEU A 153 -2.82 21.91 47.14
C LEU A 153 -3.30 23.36 47.15
N ASN A 154 -3.56 23.94 48.32
CA ASN A 154 -3.94 25.34 48.46
C ASN A 154 -2.85 26.32 48.01
N GLU A 155 -1.59 25.87 47.88
CA GLU A 155 -0.48 26.65 47.33
C GLU A 155 -0.55 26.74 45.79
N ASP A 156 -1.47 26.00 45.16
CA ASP A 156 -1.76 26.03 43.74
C ASP A 156 -3.25 26.35 43.49
N ALA A 157 -3.59 27.63 43.65
CA ALA A 157 -4.96 28.12 43.51
C ALA A 157 -5.56 27.82 42.12
N PHE A 158 -4.75 27.92 41.05
CA PHE A 158 -5.21 27.66 39.69
C PHE A 158 -5.54 26.17 39.46
N LEU A 159 -4.73 25.25 40.00
CA LEU A 159 -5.03 23.82 39.93
C LEU A 159 -6.41 23.50 40.52
N LEU A 160 -6.69 24.02 41.72
CA LEU A 160 -7.95 23.79 42.41
C LEU A 160 -9.13 24.48 41.72
N GLU A 161 -8.97 25.71 41.27
CA GLU A 161 -10.03 26.44 40.55
C GLU A 161 -10.42 25.72 39.26
N ASN A 162 -9.43 25.31 38.45
CA ASN A 162 -9.68 24.61 37.19
C ASN A 162 -10.26 23.21 37.43
N TYR A 163 -9.80 22.49 38.46
CA TYR A 163 -10.42 21.24 38.91
C TYR A 163 -11.91 21.44 39.25
N ASN A 164 -12.23 22.46 40.06
CA ASN A 164 -13.60 22.74 40.45
C ASN A 164 -14.48 23.16 39.28
N THR A 165 -13.91 23.91 38.32
CA THR A 165 -14.61 24.27 37.08
C THR A 165 -15.05 23.02 36.32
N PHE A 166 -14.15 22.05 36.14
CA PHE A 166 -14.49 20.77 35.53
C PHE A 166 -15.52 19.97 36.34
N TRP A 167 -15.40 19.95 37.66
CA TRP A 167 -16.32 19.25 38.54
C TRP A 167 -17.75 19.81 38.45
N ILE A 168 -17.89 21.14 38.54
CA ILE A 168 -19.17 21.85 38.39
C ILE A 168 -19.75 21.65 36.99
N TYR A 169 -18.88 21.58 35.99
CA TYR A 169 -19.28 21.23 34.63
C TYR A 169 -19.72 19.76 34.48
N GLY A 170 -19.43 18.89 35.45
CA GLY A 170 -19.83 17.48 35.43
C GLY A 170 -18.84 16.57 34.71
N ILE A 171 -17.59 17.00 34.55
CA ILE A 171 -16.49 16.14 34.08
C ILE A 171 -16.04 15.25 35.25
N GLY A 172 -16.05 13.94 35.02
CA GLY A 172 -15.73 12.96 36.07
C GLY A 172 -14.24 12.90 36.41
N ILE A 173 -13.92 12.35 37.59
CA ILE A 173 -12.54 12.27 38.11
C ILE A 173 -11.60 11.52 37.16
N LYS A 174 -12.05 10.38 36.60
CA LYS A 174 -11.27 9.61 35.61
C LYS A 174 -10.98 10.42 34.35
N GLN A 175 -11.95 11.24 33.93
CA GLN A 175 -11.81 12.11 32.76
C GLN A 175 -10.78 13.21 33.03
N MET A 176 -10.85 13.84 34.21
CA MET A 176 -9.84 14.81 34.64
C MET A 176 -8.43 14.22 34.70
N GLY A 177 -8.29 12.95 35.10
CA GLY A 177 -7.01 12.23 35.02
C GLY A 177 -6.47 12.14 33.60
N LYS A 178 -7.32 11.81 32.60
CA LYS A 178 -6.94 11.83 31.19
C LYS A 178 -6.54 13.24 30.73
N ILE A 179 -7.33 14.25 31.07
CA ILE A 179 -7.02 15.66 30.76
C ILE A 179 -5.68 16.07 31.38
N PHE A 180 -5.37 15.63 32.60
CA PHE A 180 -4.10 15.95 33.24
C PHE A 180 -2.90 15.32 32.50
N LYS A 181 -3.06 14.11 31.95
CA LYS A 181 -2.00 13.44 31.15
C LYS A 181 -1.78 14.11 29.81
N GLU A 182 -2.85 14.47 29.10
CA GLU A 182 -2.78 14.92 27.71
C GLU A 182 -2.72 16.45 27.56
N ALA A 183 -3.29 17.19 28.51
CA ALA A 183 -3.48 18.64 28.45
C ALA A 183 -3.26 19.30 29.83
N ARG A 184 -2.17 18.94 30.52
CA ARG A 184 -1.83 19.43 31.88
C ARG A 184 -1.92 20.96 32.04
N GLU A 185 -1.54 21.69 31.02
CA GLU A 185 -1.56 23.16 31.02
C GLU A 185 -2.95 23.76 31.28
N VAL A 186 -4.03 23.01 31.01
CA VAL A 186 -5.40 23.45 31.27
C VAL A 186 -5.64 23.67 32.77
N PHE A 187 -4.95 22.92 33.64
CA PHE A 187 -5.03 23.11 35.08
C PHE A 187 -4.24 24.33 35.58
N ARG A 188 -3.45 24.97 34.72
CA ARG A 188 -2.65 26.17 35.04
C ARG A 188 -3.23 27.44 34.45
N TYR A 189 -4.43 27.36 33.87
CA TYR A 189 -5.10 28.54 33.35
C TYR A 189 -5.48 29.51 34.46
N GLU A 190 -5.35 30.79 34.15
CA GLU A 190 -5.78 31.87 35.02
C GLU A 190 -7.29 31.81 35.26
N THR A 191 -7.72 32.47 36.34
CA THR A 191 -9.10 32.46 36.81
C THR A 191 -10.10 32.76 35.69
N GLY A 192 -11.09 31.89 35.53
CA GLY A 192 -12.15 32.02 34.52
C GLY A 192 -11.79 31.71 33.06
N VAL A 193 -10.51 31.47 32.72
CA VAL A 193 -10.10 31.16 31.34
C VAL A 193 -10.65 29.79 30.89
N LEU A 194 -10.58 28.77 31.74
CA LEU A 194 -11.14 27.45 31.43
C LEU A 194 -12.66 27.52 31.23
N ALA A 195 -13.37 28.21 32.10
CA ALA A 195 -14.81 28.40 31.99
C ALA A 195 -15.18 29.12 30.67
N SER A 196 -14.42 30.15 30.30
CA SER A 196 -14.61 30.87 29.03
C SER A 196 -14.36 29.98 27.81
N LYS A 197 -13.35 29.10 27.86
CA LYS A 197 -13.06 28.13 26.79
C LYS A 197 -14.17 27.09 26.63
N ILE A 198 -14.68 26.55 27.73
CA ILE A 198 -15.81 25.61 27.70
C ILE A 198 -17.05 26.31 27.13
N LYS A 199 -17.34 27.53 27.60
CA LYS A 199 -18.45 28.35 27.11
C LYS A 199 -18.35 28.63 25.61
N ALA A 200 -17.15 28.85 25.08
CA ALA A 200 -16.94 29.05 23.65
C ALA A 200 -17.39 27.86 22.78
N PHE A 201 -17.43 26.63 23.33
CA PHE A 201 -18.03 25.48 22.65
C PHE A 201 -19.55 25.45 22.77
N GLU A 202 -20.11 25.86 23.92
CA GLU A 202 -21.57 26.00 24.11
C GLU A 202 -22.14 27.08 23.19
N ASP A 203 -21.40 28.18 22.98
CA ASP A 203 -21.77 29.28 22.08
C ASP A 203 -21.86 28.82 20.60
N LEU A 204 -21.32 27.65 20.25
CA LEU A 204 -21.51 27.00 18.93
C LEU A 204 -22.87 26.27 18.82
N GLY A 205 -23.70 26.32 19.86
CA GLY A 205 -24.98 25.61 19.97
C GLY A 205 -24.84 24.15 20.42
N LEU A 206 -23.72 23.78 21.03
CA LEU A 206 -23.46 22.42 21.50
C LEU A 206 -24.05 22.18 22.89
N THR A 207 -24.60 20.98 23.10
CA THR A 207 -25.12 20.60 24.42
C THR A 207 -23.98 20.34 25.39
N LYS A 208 -24.23 20.61 26.68
CA LYS A 208 -23.27 20.32 27.77
C LYS A 208 -22.74 18.88 27.74
N SER A 209 -23.63 17.92 27.45
CA SER A 209 -23.28 16.49 27.32
C SER A 209 -22.27 16.25 26.19
N PHE A 210 -22.52 16.83 25.01
CA PHE A 210 -21.63 16.70 23.86
C PHE A 210 -20.28 17.39 24.09
N VAL A 211 -20.28 18.58 24.70
CA VAL A 211 -19.04 19.30 25.04
C VAL A 211 -18.20 18.48 26.02
N SER A 212 -18.81 17.92 27.08
CA SER A 212 -18.10 17.02 27.99
C SER A 212 -17.53 15.79 27.28
N ARG A 213 -18.27 15.24 26.31
CA ARG A 213 -17.81 14.10 25.50
C ARG A 213 -16.58 14.44 24.67
N ILE A 214 -16.61 15.54 23.91
CA ILE A 214 -15.47 15.92 23.05
C ILE A 214 -14.24 16.32 23.87
N ILE A 215 -14.41 16.95 25.03
CA ILE A 215 -13.30 17.23 25.96
C ILE A 215 -12.67 15.92 26.46
N PHE A 216 -13.48 14.91 26.75
CA PHE A 216 -12.97 13.62 27.19
C PHE A 216 -12.22 12.86 26.08
N CYS A 217 -12.78 12.85 24.87
CA CYS A 217 -12.17 12.20 23.71
C CYS A 217 -10.93 12.95 23.19
N SER A 218 -10.86 14.27 23.40
CA SER A 218 -9.79 15.15 22.93
C SER A 218 -9.49 16.29 23.90
N PRO A 219 -8.79 16.04 25.03
CA PRO A 219 -8.45 17.07 26.00
C PRO A 219 -7.71 18.29 25.41
N SER A 220 -6.95 18.09 24.34
CA SER A 220 -6.21 19.12 23.63
C SER A 220 -7.08 20.22 23.02
N ILE A 221 -8.40 20.01 22.84
CA ILE A 221 -9.28 21.06 22.33
C ILE A 221 -9.43 22.26 23.28
N LEU A 222 -9.07 22.09 24.55
CA LEU A 222 -9.04 23.19 25.51
C LEU A 222 -7.77 24.03 25.38
N ILE A 223 -6.76 23.55 24.64
CA ILE A 223 -5.50 24.24 24.40
C ILE A 223 -5.62 25.16 23.19
N GLY A 224 -5.19 26.41 23.33
CA GLY A 224 -5.26 27.39 22.23
C GLY A 224 -6.69 27.70 21.78
N ASN A 225 -6.90 27.92 20.47
CA ASN A 225 -8.19 28.30 19.87
C ASN A 225 -8.78 27.16 19.03
N MET A 226 -8.80 25.95 19.58
CA MET A 226 -9.28 24.76 18.87
C MET A 226 -10.80 24.71 18.68
N ASN A 227 -11.56 25.55 19.39
CA ASN A 227 -13.00 25.74 19.17
C ASN A 227 -13.32 26.12 17.71
N VAL A 228 -12.42 26.85 17.05
CA VAL A 228 -12.57 27.23 15.64
C VAL A 228 -12.46 26.00 14.72
N GLU A 229 -11.51 25.09 14.97
CA GLU A 229 -11.36 23.89 14.13
C GLU A 229 -12.50 22.89 14.35
N VAL A 230 -12.98 22.76 15.59
CA VAL A 230 -14.20 22.00 15.90
C VAL A 230 -15.41 22.61 15.17
N ALA A 231 -15.58 23.93 15.23
CA ALA A 231 -16.67 24.62 14.54
C ALA A 231 -16.64 24.34 13.03
N LYS A 232 -15.48 24.51 12.37
CA LYS A 232 -15.33 24.24 10.94
C LYS A 232 -15.67 22.80 10.56
N ALA A 233 -15.21 21.82 11.35
CA ALA A 233 -15.54 20.41 11.12
C ALA A 233 -17.06 20.17 11.20
N LEU A 234 -17.72 20.73 12.22
CA LEU A 234 -19.16 20.59 12.41
C LEU A 234 -19.99 21.35 11.37
N GLU A 235 -19.50 22.49 10.88
CA GLU A 235 -20.12 23.24 9.78
C GLU A 235 -20.11 22.44 8.48
N ILE A 236 -19.01 21.75 8.17
CA ILE A 236 -18.94 20.85 7.00
C ILE A 236 -19.99 19.76 7.13
N LEU A 237 -20.02 19.05 8.26
CA LEU A 237 -20.99 17.98 8.50
C LEU A 237 -22.44 18.49 8.39
N ARG A 238 -22.74 19.66 8.96
CA ARG A 238 -24.06 20.29 8.86
C ARG A 238 -24.43 20.63 7.42
N SER A 239 -23.48 21.12 6.63
CA SER A 239 -23.71 21.48 5.22
C SER A 239 -24.05 20.29 4.32
N ILE A 240 -23.67 19.07 4.72
CA ILE A 240 -23.99 17.81 4.03
C ILE A 240 -25.13 17.03 4.71
N GLY A 241 -25.82 17.63 5.68
CA GLY A 241 -26.97 17.02 6.37
C GLY A 241 -26.61 16.00 7.46
N ILE A 242 -25.40 16.01 7.99
CA ILE A 242 -24.97 15.20 9.14
C ILE A 242 -25.03 16.03 10.43
N GLY A 243 -25.78 15.55 11.42
CA GLY A 243 -25.92 16.18 12.73
C GLY A 243 -24.80 15.81 13.71
N VAL A 244 -24.76 16.51 14.84
CA VAL A 244 -23.80 16.26 15.94
C VAL A 244 -23.98 14.88 16.59
N ASP A 245 -25.18 14.31 16.54
CA ASP A 245 -25.48 12.99 17.11
C ASP A 245 -24.64 11.89 16.44
N TRP A 246 -24.44 11.99 15.12
CA TRP A 246 -23.58 11.06 14.38
C TRP A 246 -22.12 11.13 14.87
N VAL A 247 -21.62 12.33 15.19
CA VAL A 247 -20.27 12.47 15.75
C VAL A 247 -20.20 11.82 17.13
N ASN A 248 -21.22 12.05 17.95
CA ASN A 248 -21.31 11.50 19.30
C ASN A 248 -21.32 9.95 19.29
N GLU A 249 -22.02 9.34 18.33
CA GLU A 249 -22.10 7.89 18.16
C GLU A 249 -20.78 7.25 17.71
N ASN A 250 -19.93 7.99 16.99
CA ASN A 250 -18.70 7.45 16.39
C ASN A 250 -17.42 7.81 17.15
N LEU A 251 -17.47 8.76 18.09
CA LEU A 251 -16.35 9.05 18.99
C LEU A 251 -16.16 7.92 20.00
N SER A 252 -14.99 7.29 19.99
CA SER A 252 -14.61 6.29 20.99
C SER A 252 -13.95 6.92 22.22
N GLU A 253 -14.28 6.39 23.40
CA GLU A 253 -13.58 6.72 24.65
C GLU A 253 -12.21 6.04 24.75
N GLU A 254 -12.00 4.98 23.97
CA GLU A 254 -10.89 4.05 24.08
C GLU A 254 -9.68 4.47 23.22
N GLU A 255 -9.90 5.35 22.25
CA GLU A 255 -8.82 5.93 21.44
C GLU A 255 -7.94 6.88 22.26
N GLU A 256 -6.63 6.90 21.92
CA GLU A 256 -5.62 7.67 22.66
C GLU A 256 -5.99 9.16 22.72
N SER A 257 -6.43 9.79 21.61
CA SER A 257 -6.97 11.16 21.54
C SER A 257 -7.34 11.52 20.10
N TYR A 258 -8.41 12.28 19.83
CA TYR A 258 -8.69 12.79 18.47
C TYR A 258 -8.08 14.18 18.21
N ASP A 259 -7.54 14.39 17.00
CA ASP A 259 -7.10 15.68 16.46
C ASP A 259 -8.15 16.26 15.50
N TRP A 260 -8.91 17.21 16.02
CA TRP A 260 -9.96 17.90 15.28
C TRP A 260 -9.46 18.72 14.09
N SER A 261 -8.19 19.15 14.10
CA SER A 261 -7.59 19.83 12.95
C SER A 261 -7.41 18.85 11.78
N SER A 262 -6.94 17.64 12.07
CA SER A 262 -6.81 16.58 11.07
C SER A 262 -8.18 16.15 10.57
N MET A 263 -9.16 15.95 11.47
CA MET A 263 -10.53 15.60 11.08
C MET A 263 -11.14 16.67 10.17
N HIS A 264 -10.98 17.95 10.49
CA HIS A 264 -11.42 19.06 9.64
C HIS A 264 -10.76 19.02 8.26
N ARG A 265 -9.45 18.73 8.17
CA ARG A 265 -8.74 18.58 6.89
C ARG A 265 -9.24 17.39 6.08
N ALA A 266 -9.49 16.25 6.71
CA ALA A 266 -10.04 15.07 6.07
C ALA A 266 -11.46 15.34 5.53
N LEU A 267 -12.32 15.96 6.35
CA LEU A 267 -13.66 16.39 5.94
C LEU A 267 -13.63 17.41 4.80
N SER A 268 -12.73 18.39 4.86
CA SER A 268 -12.55 19.38 3.80
C SER A 268 -12.14 18.72 2.49
N LEU A 269 -11.17 17.82 2.53
CA LEU A 269 -10.76 17.04 1.37
C LEU A 269 -11.93 16.25 0.77
N LEU A 270 -12.70 15.54 1.59
CA LEU A 270 -13.84 14.76 1.11
C LEU A 270 -14.93 15.68 0.52
N ARG A 271 -15.24 16.81 1.16
CA ARG A 271 -16.15 17.81 0.59
C ARG A 271 -15.65 18.35 -0.75
N ASP A 272 -14.35 18.60 -0.86
CA ASP A 272 -13.73 19.11 -2.08
C ASP A 272 -13.68 18.03 -3.18
N LEU A 273 -13.65 16.74 -2.85
CA LEU A 273 -13.77 15.67 -3.84
C LEU A 273 -15.21 15.55 -4.38
N PHE A 274 -16.21 15.76 -3.52
CA PHE A 274 -17.64 15.55 -3.80
C PHE A 274 -18.45 16.86 -3.93
N SER A 275 -17.84 17.97 -4.33
CA SER A 275 -18.47 19.31 -4.25
C SER A 275 -19.85 19.48 -4.91
N ASP A 276 -20.20 18.65 -5.90
CA ASP A 276 -21.50 18.69 -6.59
C ASP A 276 -22.49 17.63 -6.07
N GLU A 277 -22.09 16.79 -5.11
CA GLU A 277 -22.77 15.54 -4.72
C GLU A 277 -22.84 15.36 -3.19
N ASN A 278 -23.32 16.38 -2.47
CA ASN A 278 -23.42 16.36 -1.00
C ASN A 278 -24.19 15.13 -0.46
N GLU A 279 -25.22 14.66 -1.16
CA GLU A 279 -25.97 13.45 -0.79
C GLU A 279 -25.06 12.21 -0.83
N GLN A 280 -24.21 12.07 -1.84
CA GLN A 280 -23.31 10.93 -1.96
C GLN A 280 -22.22 10.95 -0.88
N LEU A 281 -21.69 12.14 -0.56
CA LEU A 281 -20.76 12.31 0.55
C LEU A 281 -21.41 11.97 1.89
N CYS A 282 -22.66 12.39 2.10
CA CYS A 282 -23.43 12.06 3.29
C CYS A 282 -23.59 10.54 3.46
N GLU A 283 -24.00 9.84 2.40
CA GLU A 283 -24.15 8.38 2.41
C GLU A 283 -22.81 7.66 2.60
N LEU A 284 -21.72 8.15 2.00
CA LEU A 284 -20.39 7.63 2.20
C LEU A 284 -19.97 7.71 3.67
N LEU A 285 -20.10 8.87 4.30
CA LEU A 285 -19.69 9.07 5.69
C LEU A 285 -20.53 8.26 6.66
N LYS A 286 -21.85 8.17 6.44
CA LYS A 286 -22.72 7.29 7.23
C LYS A 286 -22.32 5.82 7.12
N LYS A 287 -21.98 5.37 5.91
CA LYS A 287 -21.52 4.00 5.67
C LYS A 287 -20.12 3.74 6.23
N GLN A 288 -19.25 4.75 6.23
CA GLN A 288 -17.84 4.61 6.61
C GLN A 288 -17.32 5.76 7.49
N PRO A 289 -17.78 5.84 8.76
CA PRO A 289 -17.32 6.88 9.70
C PRO A 289 -15.80 6.86 9.93
N ARG A 290 -15.18 5.69 9.81
CA ARG A 290 -13.73 5.49 9.92
C ARG A 290 -12.90 6.38 8.99
N LEU A 291 -13.45 6.84 7.86
CA LEU A 291 -12.74 7.80 6.99
C LEU A 291 -12.43 9.14 7.70
N VAL A 292 -13.17 9.47 8.76
CA VAL A 292 -12.98 10.69 9.54
C VAL A 292 -12.40 10.39 10.92
N PHE A 293 -12.84 9.30 11.57
CA PHE A 293 -12.46 9.01 12.96
C PHE A 293 -11.18 8.18 13.09
N GLU A 294 -10.90 7.25 12.17
CA GLU A 294 -9.72 6.39 12.29
C GLU A 294 -8.44 7.24 12.22
N ASP A 295 -7.68 7.28 13.33
CA ASP A 295 -6.51 8.14 13.51
C ASP A 295 -6.81 9.60 13.13
N SER A 296 -8.00 10.09 13.49
CA SER A 296 -8.46 11.45 13.20
C SER A 296 -8.43 11.82 11.70
N GLY A 297 -8.62 10.82 10.83
CA GLY A 297 -8.66 11.02 9.38
C GLY A 297 -7.28 11.14 8.72
N GLU A 298 -6.19 10.99 9.46
CA GLU A 298 -4.82 11.02 8.91
C GLU A 298 -4.64 9.94 7.83
N TRP A 299 -5.16 8.73 8.05
CA TRP A 299 -5.10 7.66 7.04
C TRP A 299 -5.86 8.00 5.76
N THR A 300 -6.98 8.72 5.84
CA THR A 300 -7.72 9.20 4.67
C THR A 300 -6.92 10.25 3.90
N LEU A 301 -6.26 11.17 4.61
CA LEU A 301 -5.35 12.15 4.00
C LEU A 301 -4.16 11.46 3.33
N PHE A 302 -3.55 10.46 3.98
CA PHE A 302 -2.47 9.67 3.39
C PHE A 302 -2.93 8.91 2.16
N LEU A 303 -4.11 8.31 2.21
CA LEU A 303 -4.67 7.54 1.10
C LEU A 303 -4.93 8.42 -0.12
N ALA A 304 -5.58 9.57 0.07
CA ALA A 304 -5.81 10.52 -1.02
C ALA A 304 -4.50 11.09 -1.56
N GLY A 305 -3.54 11.42 -0.69
CA GLY A 305 -2.22 11.88 -1.10
C GLY A 305 -1.45 10.81 -1.89
N PHE A 306 -1.54 9.55 -1.49
CA PHE A 306 -0.94 8.41 -2.20
C PHE A 306 -1.52 8.25 -3.61
N GLN A 307 -2.85 8.26 -3.74
CA GLN A 307 -3.54 8.16 -5.02
C GLN A 307 -3.24 9.35 -5.94
N THR A 308 -3.28 10.58 -5.41
CA THR A 308 -2.98 11.79 -6.18
C THR A 308 -1.54 11.77 -6.70
N LYS A 309 -0.58 11.31 -5.89
CA LYS A 309 0.83 11.12 -6.30
C LYS A 309 1.01 10.07 -7.40
N LEU A 310 0.08 9.13 -7.54
CA LEU A 310 0.05 8.13 -8.61
C LEU A 310 -0.72 8.61 -9.85
N GLY A 311 -1.15 9.87 -9.87
CA GLY A 311 -1.78 10.53 -11.01
C GLY A 311 -3.30 10.41 -11.05
N SER A 312 -3.93 9.94 -9.96
CA SER A 312 -5.40 9.90 -9.89
C SER A 312 -5.98 11.30 -9.94
N SER A 313 -6.90 11.50 -10.89
CA SER A 313 -7.71 12.71 -11.00
C SER A 313 -8.75 12.79 -9.88
N ARG A 314 -9.38 13.96 -9.74
CA ARG A 314 -10.43 14.19 -8.75
C ARG A 314 -11.60 13.21 -8.90
N SER A 315 -12.08 12.96 -10.12
CA SER A 315 -13.21 12.04 -10.37
C SER A 315 -12.85 10.58 -10.05
N GLU A 316 -11.62 10.15 -10.37
CA GLU A 316 -11.12 8.81 -10.02
C GLU A 316 -11.01 8.65 -8.50
N LEU A 317 -10.55 9.68 -7.78
CA LEU A 317 -10.52 9.71 -6.31
C LEU A 317 -11.92 9.59 -5.72
N SER A 318 -12.88 10.40 -6.19
CA SER A 318 -14.27 10.35 -5.71
C SER A 318 -14.87 8.96 -5.93
N SER A 319 -14.70 8.39 -7.12
CA SER A 319 -15.17 7.03 -7.43
C SER A 319 -14.51 5.96 -6.55
N PHE A 320 -13.21 6.10 -6.26
CA PHE A 320 -12.49 5.21 -5.36
C PHE A 320 -13.05 5.27 -3.93
N PHE A 321 -13.32 6.46 -3.39
CA PHE A 321 -13.92 6.61 -2.06
C PHE A 321 -15.38 6.14 -2.00
N GLN A 322 -16.18 6.39 -3.03
CA GLN A 322 -17.55 5.84 -3.14
C GLN A 322 -17.56 4.30 -3.05
N ASN A 323 -16.59 3.66 -3.72
CA ASN A 323 -16.40 2.22 -3.75
C ASN A 323 -15.33 1.74 -2.75
N PHE A 324 -15.15 2.48 -1.66
CA PHE A 324 -14.13 2.11 -0.68
C PHE A 324 -14.48 0.77 -0.01
N PRO A 325 -13.52 -0.17 0.09
CA PRO A 325 -13.77 -1.49 0.65
C PRO A 325 -14.16 -1.44 2.14
N ASP A 326 -14.94 -2.41 2.61
CA ASP A 326 -15.31 -2.54 4.02
C ASP A 326 -14.15 -3.08 4.88
N ILE A 327 -13.11 -2.25 5.02
CA ILE A 327 -11.90 -2.52 5.81
C ILE A 327 -11.43 -1.25 6.53
N GLN A 328 -10.50 -1.39 7.47
CA GLN A 328 -9.79 -0.25 8.08
C GLN A 328 -9.01 0.56 7.03
N VAL A 329 -8.99 1.88 7.19
CA VAL A 329 -8.31 2.80 6.27
C VAL A 329 -6.80 2.59 6.30
N GLU A 330 -6.21 2.40 7.49
CA GLU A 330 -4.82 2.02 7.66
C GLU A 330 -4.49 0.76 6.85
N LYS A 331 -5.32 -0.28 6.99
CA LYS A 331 -5.10 -1.56 6.31
C LYS A 331 -5.17 -1.40 4.79
N CYS A 332 -6.08 -0.57 4.29
CA CYS A 332 -6.17 -0.22 2.88
C CYS A 332 -4.88 0.43 2.38
N VAL A 333 -4.39 1.46 3.08
CA VAL A 333 -3.14 2.17 2.77
C VAL A 333 -1.95 1.21 2.79
N LEU A 334 -1.87 0.33 3.79
CA LEU A 334 -0.78 -0.65 3.89
C LEU A 334 -0.81 -1.67 2.75
N ASN A 335 -2.00 -2.13 2.33
CA ASN A 335 -2.16 -3.03 1.19
C ASN A 335 -1.74 -2.37 -0.14
N LEU A 336 -2.19 -1.13 -0.38
CA LEU A 336 -1.79 -0.36 -1.57
C LEU A 336 -0.29 -0.10 -1.60
N ARG A 337 0.29 0.28 -0.45
CA ARG A 337 1.74 0.42 -0.31
C ARG A 337 2.47 -0.88 -0.60
N HIS A 338 1.98 -2.00 -0.11
CA HIS A 338 2.57 -3.31 -0.37
C HIS A 338 2.50 -3.66 -1.86
N CYS A 339 1.38 -3.38 -2.53
CA CYS A 339 1.25 -3.53 -3.99
C CYS A 339 2.25 -2.65 -4.74
N PHE A 340 2.40 -1.38 -4.36
CA PHE A 340 3.34 -0.45 -4.99
C PHE A 340 4.78 -0.97 -4.89
N LEU A 341 5.19 -1.45 -3.71
CA LEU A 341 6.51 -2.06 -3.52
C LEU A 341 6.68 -3.34 -4.34
N PHE A 342 5.64 -4.16 -4.47
CA PHE A 342 5.65 -5.34 -5.32
C PHE A 342 5.87 -4.97 -6.80
N LEU A 343 5.09 -4.02 -7.35
CA LEU A 343 5.22 -3.57 -8.74
C LEU A 343 6.59 -2.92 -9.01
N SER A 344 7.09 -2.13 -8.05
CA SER A 344 8.43 -1.53 -8.12
C SER A 344 9.54 -2.60 -8.14
N GLN A 345 9.45 -3.65 -7.31
CA GLN A 345 10.44 -4.72 -7.27
C GLN A 345 10.51 -5.55 -8.55
N ILE A 346 9.38 -5.68 -9.27
CA ILE A 346 9.36 -6.32 -10.60
C ILE A 346 9.74 -5.37 -11.74
N LYS A 347 10.19 -4.15 -11.41
CA LYS A 347 10.63 -3.10 -12.32
C LYS A 347 9.53 -2.61 -13.26
N MET A 348 8.31 -2.50 -12.75
CA MET A 348 7.22 -1.89 -13.51
C MET A 348 7.45 -0.39 -13.69
N GLU A 349 7.16 0.12 -14.88
CA GLU A 349 7.27 1.55 -15.17
C GLU A 349 6.25 2.37 -14.39
N CYS A 350 6.62 3.60 -14.01
CA CYS A 350 5.79 4.47 -13.19
C CYS A 350 4.44 4.80 -13.85
N ASN A 351 4.44 5.00 -15.17
CA ASN A 351 3.22 5.27 -15.93
C ASN A 351 2.23 4.09 -15.88
N GLU A 352 2.75 2.86 -15.98
CA GLU A 352 1.91 1.65 -15.89
C GLU A 352 1.40 1.42 -14.47
N MET A 353 2.23 1.65 -13.44
CA MET A 353 1.76 1.62 -12.05
C MET A 353 0.62 2.62 -11.84
N GLY A 354 0.77 3.85 -12.32
CA GLY A 354 -0.28 4.87 -12.23
C GLY A 354 -1.58 4.46 -12.90
N LYS A 355 -1.53 3.80 -14.07
CA LYS A 355 -2.73 3.23 -14.73
C LYS A 355 -3.41 2.16 -13.86
N ILE A 356 -2.62 1.26 -13.27
CA ILE A 356 -3.14 0.18 -12.42
C ILE A 356 -3.84 0.76 -11.18
N PHE A 357 -3.20 1.69 -10.47
CA PHE A 357 -3.78 2.25 -9.25
C PHE A 357 -5.04 3.09 -9.55
N ARG A 358 -5.08 3.84 -10.65
CA ARG A 358 -6.30 4.58 -11.03
C ARG A 358 -7.52 3.69 -11.23
N SER A 359 -7.33 2.51 -11.85
CA SER A 359 -8.44 1.62 -12.20
C SER A 359 -8.77 0.56 -11.14
N HIS A 360 -7.80 0.15 -10.31
CA HIS A 360 -7.91 -1.07 -9.51
C HIS A 360 -7.67 -0.87 -8.01
N SER A 361 -7.53 0.37 -7.53
CA SER A 361 -7.20 0.64 -6.13
C SER A 361 -8.21 0.13 -5.11
N SER A 362 -9.51 0.09 -5.44
CA SER A 362 -10.54 -0.40 -4.51
C SER A 362 -10.26 -1.83 -4.07
N TRP A 363 -10.05 -2.76 -5.02
CA TRP A 363 -9.77 -4.15 -4.67
C TRP A 363 -8.31 -4.38 -4.25
N LEU A 364 -7.35 -3.62 -4.79
CA LEU A 364 -5.96 -3.69 -4.34
C LEU A 364 -5.81 -3.28 -2.88
N GLY A 365 -6.59 -2.29 -2.43
CA GLY A 365 -6.67 -1.89 -1.03
C GLY A 365 -7.36 -2.94 -0.17
N ALA A 366 -8.34 -3.67 -0.71
CA ALA A 366 -9.09 -4.70 0.01
C ALA A 366 -8.27 -5.95 0.36
N CYS A 367 -7.20 -6.26 -0.38
CA CYS A 367 -6.48 -7.53 -0.24
C CYS A 367 -4.97 -7.37 -0.07
N THR A 368 -4.37 -8.28 0.71
CA THR A 368 -2.91 -8.31 0.90
C THR A 368 -2.29 -9.29 -0.09
N LEU A 369 -1.38 -8.81 -0.94
CA LEU A 369 -0.62 -9.66 -1.86
C LEU A 369 0.46 -10.45 -1.13
N LYS A 370 0.81 -11.64 -1.63
CA LYS A 370 1.99 -12.37 -1.17
C LYS A 370 3.28 -11.60 -1.53
N LYS A 371 4.34 -11.83 -0.77
CA LYS A 371 5.67 -11.22 -1.03
C LYS A 371 6.16 -11.56 -2.44
N THR A 372 6.80 -10.60 -3.10
CA THR A 372 7.33 -10.72 -4.47
C THR A 372 8.18 -11.97 -4.67
N GLN A 373 9.14 -12.22 -3.79
CA GLN A 373 10.02 -13.39 -3.91
C GLN A 373 9.25 -14.71 -3.79
N THR A 374 8.24 -14.76 -2.91
CA THR A 374 7.38 -15.93 -2.78
C THR A 374 6.54 -16.15 -4.05
N LEU A 375 6.06 -15.09 -4.68
CA LEU A 375 5.31 -15.18 -5.94
C LEU A 375 6.20 -15.63 -7.09
N ILE A 376 7.37 -15.03 -7.27
CA ILE A 376 8.36 -15.42 -8.29
C ILE A 376 8.69 -16.93 -8.17
N CYS A 377 8.96 -17.41 -6.95
CA CYS A 377 9.26 -18.83 -6.73
C CYS A 377 8.04 -19.74 -6.97
N LYS A 378 6.83 -19.37 -6.52
CA LYS A 378 5.63 -20.23 -6.66
C LYS A 378 5.06 -20.23 -8.07
N LEU A 379 5.13 -19.10 -8.76
CA LEU A 379 4.70 -18.95 -10.15
C LEU A 379 5.72 -19.53 -11.13
N ASN A 380 6.97 -19.75 -10.68
CA ASN A 380 8.10 -20.19 -11.51
C ASN A 380 8.35 -19.26 -12.72
N VAL A 381 8.23 -17.94 -12.51
CA VAL A 381 8.42 -16.92 -13.56
C VAL A 381 9.42 -15.86 -13.13
N GLY A 382 10.17 -15.33 -14.09
CA GLY A 382 11.05 -14.17 -13.86
C GLY A 382 10.26 -12.86 -13.72
N ALA A 383 10.85 -11.88 -13.05
CA ALA A 383 10.22 -10.57 -12.78
C ALA A 383 9.72 -9.85 -14.04
N ARG A 384 10.45 -9.93 -15.17
CA ARG A 384 10.03 -9.30 -16.44
C ARG A 384 8.76 -9.92 -17.02
N ARG A 385 8.65 -11.24 -17.00
CA ARG A 385 7.45 -11.94 -17.50
C ARG A 385 6.25 -11.68 -16.59
N LEU A 386 6.48 -11.67 -15.28
CA LEU A 386 5.44 -11.29 -14.32
C LEU A 386 4.94 -9.86 -14.55
N CYS A 387 5.85 -8.92 -14.84
CA CYS A 387 5.50 -7.55 -15.20
C CYS A 387 4.62 -7.50 -16.46
N GLN A 388 4.96 -8.25 -17.51
CA GLN A 388 4.15 -8.33 -18.74
C GLN A 388 2.75 -8.87 -18.49
N ILE A 389 2.62 -9.95 -17.71
CA ILE A 389 1.32 -10.55 -17.37
C ILE A 389 0.42 -9.54 -16.66
N ILE A 390 0.98 -8.75 -15.73
CA ILE A 390 0.23 -7.71 -15.01
C ILE A 390 -0.15 -6.56 -15.93
N GLN A 391 0.72 -6.17 -16.87
CA GLN A 391 0.41 -5.15 -17.87
C GLN A 391 -0.72 -5.60 -18.81
N GLU A 392 -0.75 -6.88 -19.21
CA GLU A 392 -1.82 -7.45 -20.01
C GLU A 392 -3.13 -7.56 -19.23
N ASN A 393 -3.06 -7.99 -17.96
CA ASN A 393 -4.24 -8.12 -17.09
C ASN A 393 -3.89 -7.93 -15.59
N PRO A 394 -4.14 -6.75 -15.00
CA PRO A 394 -3.90 -6.49 -13.59
C PRO A 394 -4.71 -7.38 -12.63
N GLU A 395 -5.87 -7.88 -13.07
CA GLU A 395 -6.77 -8.71 -12.28
C GLU A 395 -6.19 -10.08 -11.94
N GLU A 396 -5.15 -10.55 -12.65
CA GLU A 396 -4.43 -11.78 -12.33
C GLU A 396 -3.86 -11.76 -10.90
N MET A 397 -3.51 -10.57 -10.40
CA MET A 397 -3.02 -10.39 -9.03
C MET A 397 -4.03 -10.82 -7.95
N LYS A 398 -5.34 -10.85 -8.24
CA LYS A 398 -6.35 -11.35 -7.28
C LYS A 398 -6.09 -12.80 -6.86
N LYS A 399 -5.53 -13.61 -7.77
CA LYS A 399 -5.18 -15.02 -7.52
C LYS A 399 -3.95 -15.16 -6.61
N TRP A 400 -3.22 -14.08 -6.37
CA TRP A 400 -1.94 -14.06 -5.66
C TRP A 400 -2.04 -13.46 -4.25
N THR A 401 -3.28 -13.25 -3.80
CA THR A 401 -3.61 -12.74 -2.47
C THR A 401 -3.27 -13.75 -1.37
N MET A 402 -3.09 -13.24 -0.15
CA MET A 402 -2.92 -14.06 1.04
C MET A 402 -4.15 -14.96 1.25
N GLY A 403 -3.94 -16.21 1.69
CA GLY A 403 -5.00 -17.22 1.81
C GLY A 403 -5.22 -18.10 0.57
N LEU A 404 -4.88 -17.62 -0.64
CA LEU A 404 -5.04 -18.41 -1.86
C LEU A 404 -3.81 -19.28 -2.18
N ARG A 405 -4.06 -20.43 -2.82
CA ARG A 405 -3.03 -21.30 -3.38
C ARG A 405 -2.63 -20.76 -4.76
N VAL A 406 -1.35 -20.43 -4.89
CA VAL A 406 -0.77 -19.96 -6.16
C VAL A 406 -0.25 -21.16 -6.93
N LEU A 407 -0.73 -21.33 -8.16
CA LEU A 407 -0.27 -22.36 -9.09
C LEU A 407 0.87 -21.80 -9.95
N PRO A 408 1.83 -22.64 -10.38
CA PRO A 408 2.82 -22.25 -11.37
C PRO A 408 2.15 -21.74 -12.65
N LEU A 409 2.71 -20.69 -13.24
CA LEU A 409 2.30 -20.25 -14.57
C LEU A 409 2.94 -21.15 -15.63
N PRO A 410 2.30 -21.34 -16.80
CA PRO A 410 2.90 -22.09 -17.90
C PRO A 410 4.29 -21.56 -18.21
N SER A 411 5.28 -22.44 -18.29
CA SER A 411 6.63 -22.01 -18.64
C SER A 411 6.64 -21.46 -20.07
N THR A 412 7.44 -20.43 -20.36
CA THR A 412 7.63 -19.91 -21.73
C THR A 412 7.96 -21.01 -22.75
N LEU A 413 8.57 -22.10 -22.27
CA LEU A 413 8.93 -23.26 -23.09
C LEU A 413 7.71 -24.13 -23.43
N GLU A 414 6.76 -24.27 -22.50
CA GLU A 414 5.49 -24.96 -22.73
C GLU A 414 4.53 -24.13 -23.60
N GLU A 415 4.48 -22.80 -23.42
CA GLU A 415 3.72 -21.91 -24.30
C GLU A 415 4.24 -21.97 -25.74
N GLU A 416 5.56 -21.90 -25.93
CA GLU A 416 6.18 -22.04 -27.25
C GLU A 416 5.98 -23.43 -27.86
N ARG A 417 6.02 -24.48 -27.03
CA ARG A 417 5.66 -25.85 -27.46
C ARG A 417 4.21 -25.94 -27.89
N LEU A 418 3.28 -25.38 -27.11
CA LEU A 418 1.85 -25.37 -27.42
C LEU A 418 1.55 -24.55 -28.68
N MET A 419 2.18 -23.38 -28.83
CA MET A 419 2.08 -22.55 -30.03
C MET A 419 2.61 -23.29 -31.26
N LYS A 420 3.73 -24.01 -31.12
CA LYS A 420 4.26 -24.85 -32.19
C LYS A 420 3.32 -26.01 -32.51
N THR A 421 2.71 -26.65 -31.51
CA THR A 421 1.69 -27.67 -31.71
C THR A 421 0.48 -27.10 -32.46
N ARG A 422 -0.07 -25.96 -32.01
CA ARG A 422 -1.18 -25.26 -32.68
C ARG A 422 -0.85 -24.89 -34.12
N PHE A 423 0.35 -24.38 -34.39
CA PHE A 423 0.81 -24.08 -35.74
C PHE A 423 0.80 -25.32 -36.64
N LEU A 424 1.27 -26.46 -36.14
CA LEU A 424 1.28 -27.72 -36.90
C LEU A 424 -0.14 -28.28 -37.10
N LEU A 425 -1.01 -28.20 -36.09
CA LEU A 425 -2.44 -28.51 -36.24
C LEU A 425 -3.10 -27.63 -37.31
N ASN A 426 -2.78 -26.33 -37.31
CA ASN A 426 -3.21 -25.39 -38.34
C ASN A 426 -2.66 -25.75 -39.71
N LEU A 427 -1.47 -26.33 -39.83
CA LEU A 427 -1.02 -26.85 -41.13
C LEU A 427 -1.82 -28.09 -41.57
N GLY A 428 -2.56 -28.74 -40.66
CA GLY A 428 -3.35 -29.95 -40.86
C GLY A 428 -2.56 -31.22 -40.58
N TYR A 429 -1.68 -31.20 -39.57
CA TYR A 429 -1.14 -32.42 -38.96
C TYR A 429 -2.10 -32.90 -37.88
N GLU A 430 -2.22 -34.22 -37.70
CA GLU A 430 -3.07 -34.80 -36.67
C GLU A 430 -2.34 -34.89 -35.32
N GLU A 431 -3.02 -34.55 -34.24
CA GLU A 431 -2.45 -34.57 -32.89
C GLU A 431 -2.01 -35.98 -32.50
N ASN A 432 -0.84 -36.11 -31.85
CA ASN A 432 -0.26 -37.38 -31.41
C ASN A 432 0.03 -38.42 -32.52
N SER A 433 0.05 -38.01 -33.79
CA SER A 433 0.47 -38.87 -34.91
C SER A 433 2.00 -38.93 -35.05
N GLU A 434 2.53 -40.01 -35.62
CA GLU A 434 3.97 -40.06 -35.96
C GLU A 434 4.37 -38.97 -36.97
N GLU A 435 3.43 -38.55 -37.82
CA GLU A 435 3.65 -37.46 -38.76
C GLU A 435 3.89 -36.12 -38.06
N MET A 436 3.16 -35.86 -36.97
CA MET A 436 3.34 -34.69 -36.12
C MET A 436 4.73 -34.69 -35.48
N GLU A 437 5.19 -35.83 -34.97
CA GLU A 437 6.54 -35.95 -34.39
C GLU A 437 7.64 -35.66 -35.43
N ARG A 438 7.48 -36.18 -36.65
CA ARG A 438 8.38 -35.87 -37.77
C ARG A 438 8.32 -34.39 -38.15
N ALA A 439 7.12 -33.78 -38.14
CA ALA A 439 6.94 -32.37 -38.44
C ALA A 439 7.61 -31.45 -37.40
N VAL A 440 7.52 -31.76 -36.11
CA VAL A 440 8.17 -31.00 -35.04
C VAL A 440 9.69 -30.88 -35.26
N LYS A 441 10.34 -31.93 -35.78
CA LYS A 441 11.77 -31.94 -36.13
C LYS A 441 12.06 -31.18 -37.44
N LYS A 442 11.15 -31.23 -38.41
CA LYS A 442 11.28 -30.58 -39.73
C LYS A 442 11.11 -29.06 -39.65
N PHE A 443 10.16 -28.59 -38.85
CA PHE A 443 9.92 -27.16 -38.61
C PHE A 443 10.83 -26.65 -37.49
N ARG A 444 11.94 -25.99 -37.86
CA ARG A 444 12.87 -25.38 -36.92
C ARG A 444 12.41 -23.96 -36.57
N GLY A 445 12.46 -23.60 -35.29
CA GLY A 445 12.05 -22.28 -34.79
C GLY A 445 10.96 -22.34 -33.71
N ARG A 446 10.66 -21.16 -33.17
CA ARG A 446 9.59 -20.91 -32.18
C ARG A 446 8.21 -20.94 -32.86
N GLY A 447 7.17 -21.35 -32.12
CA GLY A 447 5.82 -21.46 -32.68
C GLY A 447 5.28 -20.11 -33.14
N SER A 448 5.55 -19.07 -32.35
CA SER A 448 5.22 -17.68 -32.63
C SER A 448 5.87 -17.15 -33.92
N GLU A 449 7.17 -17.37 -34.10
CA GLU A 449 7.93 -16.96 -35.29
C GLU A 449 7.46 -17.68 -36.56
N LEU A 450 7.16 -18.98 -36.46
CA LEU A 450 6.66 -19.76 -37.58
C LEU A 450 5.30 -19.24 -38.07
N GLN A 451 4.40 -18.90 -37.13
CA GLN A 451 3.12 -18.29 -37.46
C GLN A 451 3.30 -16.91 -38.11
N GLN A 452 4.14 -16.05 -37.54
CA GLN A 452 4.40 -14.72 -38.12
C GLN A 452 4.92 -14.79 -39.57
N ARG A 453 5.82 -15.73 -39.86
CA ARG A 453 6.35 -15.92 -41.21
C ARG A 453 5.34 -16.54 -42.16
N PHE A 454 4.45 -17.40 -41.65
CA PHE A 454 3.32 -17.91 -42.41
C PHE A 454 2.36 -16.78 -42.80
N ASP A 455 1.98 -15.93 -41.84
CA ASP A 455 1.07 -14.80 -42.05
C ASP A 455 1.68 -13.80 -43.06
N PHE A 456 3.00 -13.59 -43.01
CA PHE A 456 3.71 -12.79 -44.00
C PHE A 456 3.55 -13.35 -45.42
N LEU A 457 3.70 -14.66 -45.63
CA LEU A 457 3.50 -15.27 -46.95
C LEU A 457 2.07 -15.07 -47.47
N VAL A 458 1.07 -15.12 -46.57
CA VAL A 458 -0.33 -14.80 -46.92
C VAL A 458 -0.48 -13.32 -47.30
N SER A 459 0.18 -12.42 -46.57
CA SER A 459 0.14 -10.97 -46.83
C SER A 459 0.69 -10.57 -48.21
N LEU A 460 1.50 -11.42 -48.85
CA LEU A 460 2.00 -11.23 -50.22
C LEU A 460 0.94 -11.49 -51.30
N GLY A 461 -0.30 -11.80 -50.92
CA GLY A 461 -1.42 -12.03 -51.82
C GLY A 461 -1.60 -13.49 -52.25
N LEU A 462 -0.91 -14.43 -51.60
CA LEU A 462 -1.12 -15.87 -51.79
C LEU A 462 -2.33 -16.34 -50.99
N ASN A 463 -3.11 -17.27 -51.55
CA ASN A 463 -4.22 -17.89 -50.85
C ASN A 463 -3.69 -18.72 -49.66
N GLU A 464 -4.32 -18.63 -48.50
CA GLU A 464 -3.92 -19.36 -47.28
C GLU A 464 -3.80 -20.87 -47.50
N LYS A 465 -4.71 -21.46 -48.31
CA LYS A 465 -4.64 -22.90 -48.66
C LYS A 465 -3.37 -23.25 -49.45
N ASP A 466 -2.96 -22.36 -50.36
CA ASP A 466 -1.75 -22.55 -51.15
C ASP A 466 -0.50 -22.35 -50.31
N VAL A 467 -0.49 -21.35 -49.41
CA VAL A 467 0.61 -21.14 -48.45
C VAL A 467 0.77 -22.36 -47.54
N ARG A 468 -0.33 -22.93 -47.06
CA ARG A 468 -0.32 -24.17 -46.26
C ARG A 468 0.30 -25.34 -47.03
N TYR A 469 -0.05 -25.49 -48.30
CA TYR A 469 0.55 -26.49 -49.19
C TYR A 469 2.06 -26.24 -49.39
N MET A 470 2.45 -25.00 -49.71
CA MET A 470 3.85 -24.59 -49.92
C MET A 470 4.71 -24.89 -48.70
N VAL A 471 4.23 -24.50 -47.51
CA VAL A 471 4.91 -24.66 -46.24
C VAL A 471 5.05 -26.14 -45.86
N LYS A 472 4.00 -26.97 -46.07
CA LYS A 472 4.09 -28.43 -45.87
C LYS A 472 5.08 -29.09 -46.83
N ALA A 473 5.05 -28.70 -48.10
CA ALA A 473 5.93 -29.23 -49.14
C ALA A 473 7.40 -28.87 -48.87
N PHE A 474 7.69 -27.60 -48.54
CA PHE A 474 9.04 -27.11 -48.32
C PHE A 474 9.15 -26.16 -47.11
N PRO A 475 9.17 -26.69 -45.87
CA PRO A 475 9.27 -25.89 -44.64
C PRO A 475 10.42 -24.88 -44.56
N PRO A 476 11.60 -25.09 -45.18
CA PRO A 476 12.68 -24.11 -45.16
C PRO A 476 12.32 -22.73 -45.72
N ILE A 477 11.20 -22.56 -46.44
CA ILE A 477 10.74 -21.22 -46.83
C ILE A 477 10.49 -20.31 -45.62
N LEU A 478 10.07 -20.90 -44.48
CA LEU A 478 9.85 -20.18 -43.23
C LEU A 478 11.16 -19.85 -42.48
N SER A 479 12.34 -20.15 -43.02
CA SER A 479 13.61 -19.69 -42.43
C SER A 479 14.14 -18.40 -43.07
N GLN A 480 13.51 -17.95 -44.16
CA GLN A 480 13.93 -16.77 -44.90
C GLN A 480 13.47 -15.49 -44.20
N ALA A 481 14.28 -14.43 -44.29
CA ALA A 481 13.92 -13.10 -43.79
C ALA A 481 12.86 -12.47 -44.69
N SER A 482 11.90 -11.75 -44.09
CA SER A 482 10.72 -11.24 -44.78
C SER A 482 11.05 -10.27 -45.93
N ASP A 483 12.01 -9.37 -45.68
CA ASP A 483 12.58 -8.42 -46.66
C ASP A 483 13.16 -9.14 -47.90
N LEU A 484 13.92 -10.22 -47.67
CA LEU A 484 14.49 -11.02 -48.76
C LEU A 484 13.42 -11.79 -49.54
N VAL A 485 12.40 -12.31 -48.87
CA VAL A 485 11.27 -12.98 -49.54
C VAL A 485 10.51 -11.98 -50.41
N GLU A 486 10.24 -10.78 -49.88
CA GLU A 486 9.57 -9.72 -50.64
C GLU A 486 10.35 -9.33 -51.89
N ALA A 487 11.66 -9.11 -51.76
CA ALA A 487 12.53 -8.80 -52.90
C ALA A 487 12.51 -9.90 -53.98
N LYS A 488 12.52 -11.17 -53.59
CA LYS A 488 12.42 -12.32 -54.52
C LYS A 488 11.06 -12.39 -55.21
N VAL A 489 9.97 -12.10 -54.48
CA VAL A 489 8.61 -12.07 -55.04
C VAL A 489 8.45 -10.91 -56.00
N ASN A 490 8.92 -9.71 -55.64
CA ASN A 490 8.91 -8.53 -56.50
C ASN A 490 9.69 -8.79 -57.79
N TYR A 491 10.88 -9.39 -57.72
CA TYR A 491 11.68 -9.71 -58.91
C TYR A 491 10.94 -10.65 -59.88
N ILE A 492 10.39 -11.77 -59.39
CA ILE A 492 9.71 -12.73 -60.27
C ILE A 492 8.38 -12.20 -60.82
N VAL A 493 7.59 -11.51 -59.98
CA VAL A 493 6.23 -11.11 -60.34
C VAL A 493 6.21 -9.77 -61.05
N LYS A 494 6.83 -8.75 -60.46
CA LYS A 494 6.78 -7.37 -60.97
C LYS A 494 7.77 -7.16 -62.12
N GLU A 495 9.01 -7.63 -61.98
CA GLU A 495 10.04 -7.40 -63.02
C GLU A 495 9.96 -8.42 -64.16
N LEU A 496 9.78 -9.71 -63.86
CA LEU A 496 9.75 -10.77 -64.88
C LEU A 496 8.33 -11.13 -65.37
N GLY A 497 7.27 -10.61 -64.75
CA GLY A 497 5.89 -10.77 -65.19
C GLY A 497 5.29 -12.17 -64.95
N TYR A 498 5.88 -13.00 -64.08
CA TYR A 498 5.32 -14.31 -63.76
C TYR A 498 4.17 -14.22 -62.75
N PRO A 499 3.16 -15.12 -62.81
CA PRO A 499 2.07 -15.13 -61.84
C PRO A 499 2.55 -15.61 -60.46
N LEU A 500 1.89 -15.14 -59.39
CA LEU A 500 2.14 -15.59 -58.02
C LEU A 500 2.01 -17.11 -57.83
N SER A 501 1.17 -17.77 -58.63
CA SER A 501 1.02 -19.24 -58.65
C SER A 501 2.32 -19.99 -58.96
N THR A 502 3.33 -19.31 -59.53
CA THR A 502 4.68 -19.84 -59.72
C THR A 502 5.30 -20.32 -58.41
N PHE A 503 5.08 -19.59 -57.31
CA PHE A 503 5.59 -19.96 -55.98
C PHE A 503 4.89 -21.18 -55.41
N VAL A 504 3.61 -21.40 -55.75
CA VAL A 504 2.85 -22.58 -55.34
C VAL A 504 3.36 -23.82 -56.06
N ALA A 505 3.60 -23.72 -57.37
CA ALA A 505 4.14 -24.82 -58.17
C ALA A 505 5.61 -25.15 -57.85
N PHE A 506 6.38 -24.17 -57.36
CA PHE A 506 7.79 -24.35 -57.03
C PHE A 506 8.22 -23.59 -55.75
N PRO A 507 7.80 -24.05 -54.55
CA PRO A 507 8.00 -23.30 -53.30
C PRO A 507 9.47 -23.12 -52.93
N SER A 508 10.32 -24.09 -53.28
CA SER A 508 11.75 -24.02 -52.96
C SER A 508 12.50 -22.91 -53.70
N CYS A 509 11.88 -22.21 -54.66
CA CYS A 509 12.50 -21.05 -55.28
C CYS A 509 12.85 -19.94 -54.28
N LEU A 510 12.05 -19.80 -53.21
CA LEU A 510 12.21 -18.74 -52.20
C LEU A 510 13.47 -18.90 -51.35
N VAL A 511 14.13 -20.06 -51.38
CA VAL A 511 15.37 -20.31 -50.62
C VAL A 511 16.63 -20.03 -51.46
N PHE A 512 16.52 -19.88 -52.77
CA PHE A 512 17.66 -19.42 -53.57
C PHE A 512 18.00 -17.95 -53.26
N THR A 513 19.27 -17.59 -53.44
CA THR A 513 19.71 -16.20 -53.31
C THR A 513 19.13 -15.35 -54.43
N LEU A 514 18.82 -14.10 -54.13
CA LEU A 514 18.29 -13.16 -55.13
C LEU A 514 19.27 -13.00 -56.30
N GLN A 515 20.57 -12.93 -56.02
CA GLN A 515 21.64 -12.87 -57.03
C GLN A 515 21.59 -14.06 -58.00
N ARG A 516 21.41 -15.29 -57.48
CA ARG A 516 21.29 -16.49 -58.32
C ARG A 516 20.04 -16.44 -59.19
N MET A 517 18.93 -15.92 -58.67
CA MET A 517 17.68 -15.74 -59.43
C MET A 517 17.87 -14.71 -60.54
N LYS A 518 18.44 -13.54 -60.21
CA LYS A 518 18.72 -12.47 -61.18
C LYS A 518 19.61 -12.94 -62.33
N LEU A 519 20.76 -13.55 -61.98
CA LEU A 519 21.70 -14.11 -62.97
C LEU A 519 21.02 -15.11 -63.91
N ARG A 520 20.39 -16.13 -63.34
CA ARG A 520 19.95 -17.29 -64.12
C ARG A 520 18.69 -17.03 -64.92
N LEU A 521 17.76 -16.23 -64.39
CA LEU A 521 16.55 -15.83 -65.11
C LEU A 521 16.85 -14.71 -66.11
N GLY A 522 17.85 -13.87 -65.86
CA GLY A 522 18.35 -12.89 -66.83
C GLY A 522 18.94 -13.50 -68.11
N MET A 523 19.24 -14.80 -68.11
CA MET A 523 19.65 -15.54 -69.31
C MET A 523 18.48 -15.94 -70.23
N ILE A 524 17.22 -15.85 -69.78
CA ILE A 524 16.03 -16.24 -70.55
C ILE A 524 15.96 -15.58 -71.95
N PRO A 525 16.28 -14.27 -72.12
CA PRO A 525 16.30 -13.64 -73.45
C PRO A 525 17.24 -14.33 -74.45
N CYS A 526 18.40 -14.82 -74.01
CA CYS A 526 19.37 -15.55 -74.84
C CYS A 526 18.95 -17.01 -75.15
N LEU A 527 17.85 -17.47 -74.56
CA LEU A 527 17.33 -18.83 -74.75
C LEU A 527 16.12 -18.85 -75.72
N LYS A 528 15.71 -17.69 -76.27
CA LYS A 528 14.60 -17.57 -77.23
C LYS A 528 14.88 -18.42 -78.48
N GLY A 529 14.14 -19.52 -78.60
CA GLY A 529 14.31 -20.56 -79.62
C GLY A 529 14.33 -21.99 -79.07
N LYS A 530 14.53 -22.17 -77.75
CA LYS A 530 14.44 -23.48 -77.07
C LYS A 530 13.32 -23.46 -76.02
N LYS A 531 12.53 -24.54 -75.95
CA LYS A 531 11.47 -24.71 -74.94
C LYS A 531 12.06 -24.80 -73.53
N VAL A 532 12.27 -23.66 -72.87
CA VAL A 532 12.45 -23.60 -71.41
C VAL A 532 11.09 -23.89 -70.79
N LYS A 533 10.90 -25.10 -70.26
CA LYS A 533 9.58 -25.57 -69.80
C LYS A 533 9.17 -25.00 -68.42
N ALA A 534 10.11 -24.62 -67.55
CA ALA A 534 9.81 -24.08 -66.20
C ALA A 534 11.01 -23.33 -65.58
N ILE A 535 10.76 -22.31 -64.76
CA ILE A 535 11.78 -21.54 -64.00
C ILE A 535 12.64 -22.46 -63.11
N SER A 536 12.02 -23.48 -62.52
CA SER A 536 12.69 -24.48 -61.67
C SER A 536 13.87 -25.15 -62.38
N SER A 537 13.77 -25.39 -63.69
CA SER A 537 14.84 -26.00 -64.48
C SER A 537 16.12 -25.15 -64.55
N LEU A 538 15.99 -23.83 -64.43
CA LEU A 538 17.11 -22.89 -64.42
C LEU A 538 17.70 -22.74 -63.01
N LEU A 539 16.87 -22.69 -61.97
CA LEU A 539 17.33 -22.37 -60.60
C LEU A 539 17.95 -23.55 -59.86
N VAL A 540 17.45 -24.78 -60.07
CA VAL A 540 17.86 -25.96 -59.27
C VAL A 540 19.24 -26.50 -59.65
N CYS A 541 19.63 -26.44 -60.92
CA CYS A 541 20.87 -27.11 -61.37
C CYS A 541 22.16 -26.49 -60.79
N SER A 542 23.24 -27.27 -60.69
CA SER A 542 24.55 -26.75 -60.25
C SER A 542 25.11 -25.69 -61.21
N ASP A 543 26.02 -24.84 -60.75
CA ASP A 543 26.59 -23.76 -61.59
C ASP A 543 27.29 -24.31 -62.84
N GLN A 544 28.07 -25.40 -62.70
CA GLN A 544 28.70 -26.08 -63.83
C GLN A 544 27.67 -26.56 -64.86
N ARG A 545 26.59 -27.19 -64.39
CA ARG A 545 25.52 -27.70 -65.26
C ARG A 545 24.71 -26.56 -65.89
N PHE A 546 24.52 -25.46 -65.17
CA PHE A 546 23.87 -24.27 -65.67
C PHE A 546 24.67 -23.66 -66.82
N VAL A 547 25.97 -23.43 -66.61
CA VAL A 547 26.87 -22.84 -67.62
C VAL A 547 26.96 -23.73 -68.86
N ALA A 548 27.21 -25.03 -68.69
CA ALA A 548 27.32 -25.95 -69.82
C ALA A 548 26.03 -26.07 -70.65
N ARG A 549 24.85 -25.95 -70.00
CA ARG A 549 23.55 -26.20 -70.64
C ARG A 549 22.88 -24.94 -71.18
N PHE A 550 23.04 -23.81 -70.51
CA PHE A 550 22.28 -22.58 -70.79
C PHE A 550 23.16 -21.39 -71.18
N VAL A 551 24.46 -21.40 -70.84
CA VAL A 551 25.38 -20.30 -71.20
C VAL A 551 26.19 -20.66 -72.44
N ASN A 552 26.95 -21.77 -72.43
CA ASN A 552 27.92 -22.09 -73.49
C ASN A 552 27.29 -22.59 -74.80
N ARG A 553 25.99 -22.89 -74.82
CA ARG A 553 25.29 -23.40 -76.01
C ARG A 553 24.77 -22.31 -76.95
N HIS A 554 24.85 -21.05 -76.53
CA HIS A 554 24.50 -19.90 -77.37
C HIS A 554 25.80 -19.15 -77.69
N PRO A 555 26.04 -18.74 -78.96
CA PRO A 555 27.26 -18.02 -79.35
C PRO A 555 27.53 -16.79 -78.48
N ASP A 556 26.49 -16.01 -78.17
CA ASP A 556 26.60 -14.82 -77.30
C ASP A 556 26.30 -15.08 -75.81
N GLY A 557 26.00 -16.32 -75.44
CA GLY A 557 25.63 -16.68 -74.07
C GLY A 557 26.71 -16.34 -73.04
N PRO A 558 28.00 -16.69 -73.27
CA PRO A 558 29.08 -16.32 -72.35
C PRO A 558 29.26 -14.81 -72.19
N LYS A 559 29.10 -14.02 -73.26
CA LYS A 559 29.19 -12.56 -73.21
C LYS A 559 28.07 -11.95 -72.37
N HIS A 560 26.82 -12.39 -72.60
CA HIS A 560 25.66 -11.94 -71.82
C HIS A 560 25.75 -12.36 -70.35
N TRP A 561 26.25 -13.57 -70.07
CA TRP A 561 26.45 -14.05 -68.71
C TRP A 561 27.46 -13.21 -67.92
N GLU A 562 28.59 -12.84 -68.54
CA GLU A 562 29.56 -11.93 -67.92
C GLU A 562 29.01 -10.51 -67.77
N TYR A 563 28.18 -10.04 -68.71
CA TYR A 563 27.48 -8.76 -68.57
C TYR A 563 26.55 -8.75 -67.35
N LEU A 564 25.72 -9.78 -67.17
CA LEU A 564 24.82 -9.90 -66.02
C LEU A 564 25.58 -9.98 -64.68
N LYS A 565 26.71 -10.69 -64.64
CA LYS A 565 27.58 -10.72 -63.46
C LYS A 565 28.14 -9.36 -63.10
N LYS A 566 28.54 -8.56 -64.10
CA LYS A 566 29.08 -7.21 -63.88
C LYS A 566 28.00 -6.26 -63.35
N GLN A 567 26.79 -6.32 -63.92
CA GLN A 567 25.65 -5.52 -63.45
C GLN A 567 25.35 -5.79 -61.97
N LEU A 568 25.30 -7.05 -61.56
CA LEU A 568 24.98 -7.42 -60.18
C LEU A 568 26.10 -7.14 -59.17
N ARG A 569 27.33 -6.88 -59.61
CA ARG A 569 28.43 -6.42 -58.73
C ARG A 569 28.44 -4.90 -58.52
N LEU A 570 27.67 -4.16 -59.32
CA LEU A 570 27.52 -2.71 -59.21
C LEU A 570 26.31 -2.32 -58.33
N ASP A 571 25.39 -3.26 -58.11
CA ASP A 571 24.16 -3.11 -57.31
C ASP A 571 24.31 -3.65 -55.85
N GLU A 572 25.47 -4.19 -55.48
CA GLU A 572 25.86 -4.58 -54.11
C GLU A 572 26.68 -3.45 -53.46
#